data_AF-A0A1H0M2E5-F1
#
_entry.id   AF-A0A1H0M2E5-F1
#
_cell.length_a   1.000
_cell.length_b   1.000
_cell.length_c   1.000
_cell.angle_alpha   90.00
_cell.angle_beta   90.00
_cell.angle_gamma   90.00
#
_symmetry.space_group_name_H-M   'P 1'
#
loop_
_entity.id
_entity.type
_entity.pdbx_description
1 polymer ?
#
loop_
_entity_poly.entity_id
_entity_poly.type
_entity_poly.pdbx_seq_one_letter_code
_entity_poly.pdbx_strand_id
1 'polypeptide(L)'
;MYPSVRHFMEKLIDYAGLFPPAKLPIEAAIRNYQAYSLDQDSWMLGKFIIPVSRLHELVPYLSLFSKDHPLMLSVIGDRSHEADECMELLTGSFEKIQAFKDQYQAAARIDVLELPLPPIPLKAHLLNAIERGTSKLGLQTFCELTYALNSNWETRMVAVLNEIAAYNETWGSRLGIKLRTGGVTSEAFPSANQVALVLAWCRDRDIPLKFTAGLHHPVRMYRNEVNTKMHGFLNVFFAGLLANSHKLEIQKIAEIIEDEHPESFKFSSDGLHWRHLSMTSCEIQAYRNEGLSSYGSCSFDEPRDEMREFQLLEQRS
;
A
#
# COMPACT_ATOMS: atom_id res chain seq x y z
N MET A 1 -1.98 -17.81 -17.92
CA MET A 1 -1.90 -16.43 -17.41
C MET A 1 -0.57 -15.82 -17.84
N TYR A 2 -0.53 -14.56 -18.28
CA TYR A 2 0.75 -13.93 -18.67
C TYR A 2 1.66 -13.68 -17.46
N PRO A 3 3.00 -13.86 -17.57
CA PRO A 3 3.94 -13.54 -16.50
C PRO A 3 3.86 -12.10 -15.99
N SER A 4 3.56 -11.14 -16.88
CA SER A 4 3.40 -9.73 -16.52
C SER A 4 2.24 -9.48 -15.55
N VAL A 5 1.10 -10.16 -15.71
CA VAL A 5 -0.03 -10.11 -14.76
C VAL A 5 0.40 -10.67 -13.41
N ARG A 6 1.11 -11.81 -13.44
CA ARG A 6 1.62 -12.47 -12.23
C ARG A 6 2.52 -11.53 -11.43
N HIS A 7 3.50 -10.89 -12.06
CA HIS A 7 4.41 -9.97 -11.38
C HIS A 7 3.75 -8.66 -10.95
N PHE A 8 2.77 -8.18 -11.70
CA PHE A 8 2.02 -6.98 -11.34
C PHE A 8 1.18 -7.22 -10.07
N MET A 9 0.39 -8.30 -10.06
CA MET A 9 -0.58 -8.57 -8.99
C MET A 9 0.01 -9.35 -7.80
N GLU A 10 1.22 -9.93 -7.90
CA GLU A 10 1.89 -10.66 -6.80
C GLU A 10 1.87 -9.81 -5.52
N LYS A 11 1.21 -10.35 -4.48
CA LYS A 11 1.07 -9.76 -3.14
C LYS A 11 0.63 -8.29 -3.15
N LEU A 12 -0.11 -7.88 -4.18
CA LEU A 12 -0.50 -6.49 -4.39
C LEU A 12 -1.58 -6.04 -3.39
N ILE A 13 -2.47 -6.95 -3.01
CA ILE A 13 -3.68 -6.64 -2.24
C ILE A 13 -3.46 -6.98 -0.77
N ASP A 14 -3.15 -5.98 0.04
CA ASP A 14 -3.16 -6.15 1.49
C ASP A 14 -4.61 -6.08 2.00
N TYR A 15 -5.03 -7.14 2.69
CA TYR A 15 -6.41 -7.30 3.11
C TYR A 15 -6.71 -6.49 4.37
N ALA A 16 -7.58 -5.51 4.23
CA ALA A 16 -8.00 -4.53 5.23
C ALA A 16 -9.48 -4.70 5.61
N GLY A 17 -9.97 -5.94 5.71
CA GLY A 17 -11.40 -6.22 5.98
C GLY A 17 -11.96 -5.61 7.27
N LEU A 18 -11.10 -5.26 8.23
CA LEU A 18 -11.48 -4.58 9.48
C LEU A 18 -11.86 -3.11 9.30
N PHE A 19 -11.52 -2.52 8.15
CA PHE A 19 -11.67 -1.09 7.90
C PHE A 19 -12.87 -0.83 6.98
N PRO A 20 -13.46 0.38 7.04
CA PRO A 20 -14.53 0.76 6.13
C PRO A 20 -14.11 0.62 4.64
N PRO A 21 -15.07 0.32 3.74
CA PRO A 21 -16.50 0.14 4.01
C PRO A 21 -16.89 -1.20 4.67
N ALA A 22 -16.10 -2.28 4.51
CA ALA A 22 -16.50 -3.61 5.00
C ALA A 22 -16.65 -3.68 6.53
N LYS A 23 -15.68 -3.13 7.27
CA LYS A 23 -15.70 -3.00 8.74
C LYS A 23 -16.08 -4.31 9.47
N LEU A 24 -15.55 -5.43 8.99
CA LEU A 24 -15.89 -6.76 9.48
C LEU A 24 -15.44 -6.96 10.93
N PRO A 25 -16.18 -7.77 11.73
CA PRO A 25 -15.66 -8.30 12.98
C PRO A 25 -14.35 -9.06 12.78
N ILE A 26 -13.48 -9.08 13.80
CA ILE A 26 -12.16 -9.70 13.70
C ILE A 26 -12.21 -11.18 13.29
N GLU A 27 -13.18 -11.94 13.82
CA GLU A 27 -13.38 -13.33 13.45
C GLU A 27 -13.68 -13.50 11.95
N ALA A 28 -14.62 -12.71 11.41
CA ALA A 28 -14.98 -12.79 10.00
C ALA A 28 -13.79 -12.38 9.11
N ALA A 29 -13.10 -11.29 9.47
CA ALA A 29 -11.95 -10.83 8.71
C ALA A 29 -10.81 -11.88 8.68
N ILE A 30 -10.45 -12.47 9.82
CA ILE A 30 -9.34 -13.43 9.87
C ILE A 30 -9.68 -14.75 9.18
N ARG A 31 -10.94 -15.20 9.27
CA ARG A 31 -11.41 -16.39 8.55
C ARG A 31 -11.41 -16.16 7.04
N ASN A 32 -11.84 -14.98 6.58
CA ASN A 32 -11.74 -14.60 5.16
C ASN A 32 -10.29 -14.63 4.69
N TYR A 33 -9.37 -14.00 5.45
CA TYR A 33 -7.95 -14.00 5.12
C TYR A 33 -7.36 -15.41 5.03
N GLN A 34 -7.70 -16.28 5.98
CA GLN A 34 -7.28 -17.68 5.96
C GLN A 34 -7.82 -18.41 4.72
N ALA A 35 -9.10 -18.22 4.38
CA ALA A 35 -9.69 -18.81 3.19
C ALA A 35 -9.00 -18.33 1.91
N TYR A 36 -8.75 -17.02 1.79
CA TYR A 36 -8.03 -16.43 0.66
C TYR A 36 -6.58 -16.94 0.56
N SER A 37 -5.92 -17.22 1.69
CA SER A 37 -4.56 -17.75 1.71
C SER A 37 -4.45 -19.18 1.17
N LEU A 38 -5.57 -19.92 1.14
CA LEU A 38 -5.67 -21.28 0.60
C LEU A 38 -6.28 -21.32 -0.80
N ASP A 39 -6.74 -20.17 -1.31
CA ASP A 39 -7.35 -20.04 -2.63
C ASP A 39 -6.27 -20.12 -3.74
N GLN A 40 -6.66 -20.56 -4.94
CA GLN A 40 -5.78 -20.61 -6.13
C GLN A 40 -5.19 -19.24 -6.50
N ASP A 41 -5.87 -18.15 -6.12
CA ASP A 41 -5.49 -16.77 -6.34
C ASP A 41 -4.74 -16.14 -5.17
N SER A 42 -4.41 -16.92 -4.13
CA SER A 42 -3.68 -16.49 -2.92
C SER A 42 -2.37 -15.77 -3.22
N TRP A 43 -1.81 -15.96 -4.39
CA TRP A 43 -0.62 -15.27 -4.84
C TRP A 43 -0.78 -13.74 -5.01
N MET A 44 -2.02 -13.25 -5.16
CA MET A 44 -2.32 -11.81 -5.16
C MET A 44 -2.46 -11.24 -3.74
N LEU A 45 -2.70 -12.12 -2.76
CA LEU A 45 -2.92 -11.75 -1.37
C LEU A 45 -1.60 -11.28 -0.76
N GLY A 46 -1.61 -10.04 -0.29
CA GLY A 46 -0.55 -9.46 0.51
C GLY A 46 -0.71 -9.83 1.98
N LYS A 47 -0.68 -8.83 2.85
CA LYS A 47 -0.69 -8.93 4.31
C LYS A 47 -2.08 -8.62 4.86
N PHE A 48 -2.41 -9.21 6.01
CA PHE A 48 -3.56 -8.80 6.81
C PHE A 48 -3.25 -7.50 7.55
N ILE A 49 -4.07 -6.48 7.35
CA ILE A 49 -3.88 -5.16 7.97
C ILE A 49 -4.63 -5.10 9.30
N ILE A 50 -3.93 -4.74 10.38
CA ILE A 50 -4.51 -4.60 11.73
C ILE A 50 -3.84 -3.50 12.54
N PRO A 51 -4.55 -2.73 13.38
CA PRO A 51 -3.90 -1.82 14.33
C PRO A 51 -3.04 -2.57 15.35
N VAL A 52 -1.88 -2.01 15.72
CA VAL A 52 -0.98 -2.60 16.74
C VAL A 52 -1.72 -2.82 18.06
N SER A 53 -2.59 -1.89 18.44
CA SER A 53 -3.46 -1.96 19.63
C SER A 53 -4.40 -3.17 19.64
N ARG A 54 -4.69 -3.76 18.48
CA ARG A 54 -5.63 -4.88 18.31
C ARG A 54 -4.96 -6.24 18.06
N LEU A 55 -3.63 -6.33 18.10
CA LEU A 55 -2.90 -7.60 17.88
C LEU A 55 -3.36 -8.73 18.81
N HIS A 56 -3.71 -8.41 20.06
CA HIS A 56 -4.19 -9.38 21.04
C HIS A 56 -5.49 -10.08 20.60
N GLU A 57 -6.31 -9.45 19.75
CA GLU A 57 -7.55 -10.05 19.24
C GLU A 57 -7.30 -11.18 18.24
N LEU A 58 -6.08 -11.31 17.69
CA LEU A 58 -5.73 -12.40 16.77
C LEU A 58 -5.40 -13.70 17.50
N VAL A 59 -5.04 -13.64 18.78
CA VAL A 59 -4.55 -14.79 19.56
C VAL A 59 -5.47 -16.01 19.48
N PRO A 60 -6.81 -15.89 19.61
CA PRO A 60 -7.71 -17.04 19.51
C PRO A 60 -7.70 -17.75 18.15
N TYR A 61 -7.20 -17.10 17.10
CA TYR A 61 -7.26 -17.57 15.71
C TYR A 61 -5.89 -18.00 15.16
N LEU A 62 -4.81 -17.86 15.94
CA LEU A 62 -3.45 -18.21 15.48
C LEU A 62 -3.29 -19.70 15.18
N SER A 63 -4.13 -20.56 15.73
CA SER A 63 -4.17 -22.01 15.42
C SER A 63 -4.63 -22.29 13.98
N LEU A 64 -5.21 -21.31 13.27
CA LEU A 64 -5.54 -21.41 11.86
C LEU A 64 -4.31 -21.32 10.95
N PHE A 65 -3.15 -20.92 11.50
CA PHE A 65 -1.91 -20.67 10.77
C PHE A 65 -0.78 -21.56 11.29
N SER A 66 0.27 -21.71 10.48
CA SER A 66 1.40 -22.57 10.80
C SER A 66 2.72 -21.95 10.36
N LYS A 67 3.84 -22.63 10.65
CA LYS A 67 5.16 -22.17 10.23
C LYS A 67 5.32 -22.12 8.72
N ASP A 68 4.66 -23.04 8.02
CA ASP A 68 4.70 -23.15 6.56
C ASP A 68 3.74 -22.17 5.89
N HIS A 69 2.63 -21.83 6.55
CA HIS A 69 1.63 -20.87 6.09
C HIS A 69 1.30 -19.87 7.22
N PRO A 70 2.22 -18.94 7.53
CA PRO A 70 2.03 -18.01 8.64
C PRO A 70 1.05 -16.89 8.27
N LEU A 71 0.39 -16.34 9.29
CA LEU A 71 -0.37 -15.09 9.18
C LEU A 71 0.61 -13.93 8.92
N MET A 72 0.59 -13.42 7.68
CA MET A 72 1.40 -12.26 7.29
C MET A 72 0.70 -10.96 7.68
N LEU A 73 1.38 -10.09 8.44
CA LEU A 73 0.79 -8.91 9.06
C LEU A 73 1.46 -7.61 8.58
N SER A 74 0.62 -6.62 8.29
CA SER A 74 0.97 -5.20 8.19
C SER A 74 0.27 -4.48 9.32
N VAL A 75 1.02 -3.94 10.27
CA VAL A 75 0.43 -3.36 11.48
C VAL A 75 0.37 -1.84 11.41
N ILE A 76 -0.73 -1.24 11.84
CA ILE A 76 -0.90 0.22 11.85
C ILE A 76 -0.62 0.78 13.25
N GLY A 77 0.30 1.74 13.34
CA GLY A 77 0.52 2.52 14.55
C GLY A 77 -0.67 3.43 14.89
N ASP A 78 -0.80 3.82 16.15
CA ASP A 78 -1.84 4.75 16.57
C ASP A 78 -1.55 6.16 16.01
N ARG A 79 -2.62 6.94 15.76
CA ARG A 79 -2.47 8.33 15.27
C ARG A 79 -2.02 9.24 16.42
N SER A 80 -1.20 10.22 16.08
CA SER A 80 -0.76 11.30 16.96
C SER A 80 -1.04 12.66 16.34
N HIS A 81 -1.01 13.70 17.16
CA HIS A 81 -1.17 15.09 16.76
C HIS A 81 0.12 15.90 16.87
N GLU A 82 1.02 15.51 17.78
CA GLU A 82 2.29 16.19 18.05
C GLU A 82 3.48 15.21 18.10
N ALA A 83 4.70 15.76 18.08
CA ALA A 83 5.93 14.97 17.97
C ALA A 83 6.16 14.05 19.17
N ASP A 84 5.98 14.57 20.38
CA ASP A 84 6.28 13.84 21.62
C ASP A 84 5.29 12.69 21.83
N GLU A 85 4.00 12.94 21.60
CA GLU A 85 2.96 11.90 21.58
C GLU A 85 3.27 10.83 20.52
N CYS A 86 3.71 11.23 19.32
CA CYS A 86 4.11 10.29 18.28
C CYS A 86 5.25 9.37 18.73
N MET A 87 6.23 9.92 19.46
CA MET A 87 7.38 9.17 19.98
C MET A 87 6.97 8.16 21.05
N GLU A 88 6.07 8.56 21.97
CA GLU A 88 5.53 7.68 23.01
C GLU A 88 4.73 6.52 22.40
N LEU A 89 3.80 6.83 21.48
CA LEU A 89 2.98 5.82 20.79
C LEU A 89 3.83 4.89 19.93
N LEU A 90 4.87 5.40 19.28
CA LEU A 90 5.81 4.61 18.50
C LEU A 90 6.57 3.61 19.38
N THR A 91 7.06 4.07 20.53
CA THR A 91 7.77 3.22 21.50
C THR A 91 6.88 2.09 22.00
N GLY A 92 5.66 2.41 22.45
CA GLY A 92 4.69 1.40 22.88
C GLY A 92 4.25 0.46 21.74
N SER A 93 4.24 0.94 20.51
CA SER A 93 3.97 0.09 19.33
C SER A 93 5.07 -0.94 19.13
N PHE A 94 6.34 -0.55 19.19
CA PHE A 94 7.47 -1.46 19.06
C PHE A 94 7.51 -2.52 20.17
N GLU A 95 7.18 -2.15 21.41
CA GLU A 95 7.09 -3.09 22.53
C GLU A 95 6.01 -4.16 22.28
N LYS A 96 4.81 -3.75 21.86
CA LYS A 96 3.72 -4.67 21.52
C LYS A 96 4.07 -5.59 20.34
N ILE A 97 4.72 -5.04 19.31
CA ILE A 97 5.18 -5.82 18.15
C ILE A 97 6.23 -6.84 18.56
N GLN A 98 7.24 -6.44 19.34
CA GLN A 98 8.28 -7.36 19.84
C GLN A 98 7.65 -8.50 20.64
N ALA A 99 6.80 -8.19 21.62
CA ALA A 99 6.14 -9.19 22.46
C ALA A 99 5.31 -10.18 21.62
N PHE A 100 4.58 -9.69 20.62
CA PHE A 100 3.81 -10.54 19.72
C PHE A 100 4.72 -11.43 18.85
N LYS A 101 5.81 -10.89 18.30
CA LYS A 101 6.79 -11.67 17.52
C LYS A 101 7.42 -12.77 18.36
N ASP A 102 7.88 -12.44 19.58
CA ASP A 102 8.55 -13.39 20.47
C ASP A 102 7.64 -14.58 20.81
N GLN A 103 6.36 -14.31 21.08
CA GLN A 103 5.40 -15.33 21.48
C GLN A 103 4.83 -16.15 20.30
N TYR A 104 4.66 -15.53 19.12
CA TYR A 104 3.87 -16.12 18.03
C TYR A 104 4.60 -16.24 16.67
N GLN A 105 5.92 -16.09 16.63
CA GLN A 105 6.76 -16.23 15.41
C GLN A 105 6.54 -17.51 14.59
N ALA A 106 6.05 -18.59 15.21
CA ALA A 106 5.76 -19.85 14.53
C ALA A 106 4.46 -19.80 13.70
N ALA A 107 3.52 -18.91 14.02
CA ALA A 107 2.21 -18.83 13.39
C ALA A 107 1.94 -17.49 12.68
N ALA A 108 2.70 -16.44 13.01
CA ALA A 108 2.50 -15.10 12.45
C ALA A 108 3.84 -14.40 12.17
N ARG A 109 3.84 -13.54 11.16
CA ARG A 109 4.98 -12.68 10.79
C ARG A 109 4.52 -11.25 10.64
N ILE A 110 5.14 -10.34 11.40
CA ILE A 110 4.95 -8.90 11.25
C ILE A 110 6.18 -8.36 10.51
N ASP A 111 5.95 -7.89 9.30
CA ASP A 111 7.01 -7.41 8.39
C ASP A 111 6.85 -5.92 8.06
N VAL A 112 5.66 -5.34 8.25
CA VAL A 112 5.38 -3.95 7.89
C VAL A 112 4.77 -3.19 9.05
N LEU A 113 5.30 -2.00 9.32
CA LEU A 113 4.67 -0.98 10.15
C LEU A 113 4.17 0.16 9.26
N GLU A 114 2.88 0.43 9.32
CA GLU A 114 2.26 1.61 8.72
C GLU A 114 2.10 2.64 9.83
N LEU A 115 2.85 3.75 9.75
CA LEU A 115 2.91 4.74 10.82
C LEU A 115 2.21 6.03 10.39
N PRO A 116 1.01 6.34 10.90
CA PRO A 116 0.42 7.65 10.73
C PRO A 116 1.30 8.72 11.36
N LEU A 117 1.80 9.65 10.54
CA LEU A 117 2.59 10.77 11.03
C LEU A 117 1.69 11.97 11.34
N PRO A 118 1.95 12.69 12.44
CA PRO A 118 1.25 13.94 12.72
C PRO A 118 1.62 14.97 11.65
N PRO A 119 0.76 15.98 11.40
CA PRO A 119 0.94 16.93 10.32
C PRO A 119 1.97 18.04 10.65
N ILE A 120 3.14 17.63 11.16
CA ILE A 120 4.24 18.48 11.63
C ILE A 120 5.45 18.35 10.69
N PRO A 121 6.41 19.30 10.72
CA PRO A 121 7.71 19.12 10.10
C PRO A 121 8.42 17.90 10.69
N LEU A 122 8.90 17.00 9.83
CA LEU A 122 9.72 15.88 10.26
C LEU A 122 11.06 16.38 10.80
N LYS A 123 11.48 15.79 11.93
CA LYS A 123 12.75 16.10 12.58
C LYS A 123 13.59 14.83 12.64
N ALA A 124 14.92 15.00 12.58
CA ALA A 124 15.88 13.89 12.59
C ALA A 124 15.70 12.92 13.77
N HIS A 125 15.31 13.40 14.96
CA HIS A 125 15.12 12.53 16.13
C HIS A 125 13.96 11.53 15.93
N LEU A 126 12.86 11.94 15.28
CA LEU A 126 11.72 11.05 15.02
C LEU A 126 12.10 10.01 13.97
N LEU A 127 12.75 10.42 12.88
CA LEU A 127 13.25 9.48 11.86
C LEU A 127 14.25 8.47 12.45
N ASN A 128 15.15 8.92 13.33
CA ASN A 128 16.06 8.05 14.07
C ASN A 128 15.34 7.03 14.95
N ALA A 129 14.27 7.43 15.62
CA ALA A 129 13.50 6.53 16.46
C ALA A 129 12.74 5.49 15.64
N ILE A 130 12.12 5.93 14.53
CA ILE A 130 11.44 5.05 13.58
C ILE A 130 12.45 4.03 13.05
N GLU A 131 13.58 4.48 12.52
CA GLU A 131 14.54 3.59 11.88
C GLU A 131 15.15 2.59 12.87
N ARG A 132 15.55 3.05 14.07
CA ARG A 132 16.12 2.15 15.09
C ARG A 132 15.17 1.03 15.49
N GLY A 133 13.90 1.35 15.72
CA GLY A 133 12.90 0.33 16.07
C GLY A 133 12.55 -0.57 14.88
N THR A 134 12.43 0.02 13.69
CA THR A 134 12.18 -0.68 12.42
C THR A 134 13.28 -1.70 12.14
N SER A 135 14.54 -1.28 12.12
CA SER A 135 15.71 -2.13 11.90
C SER A 135 15.86 -3.20 12.98
N LYS A 136 15.68 -2.86 14.27
CA LYS A 136 15.74 -3.83 15.37
C LYS A 136 14.72 -4.96 15.20
N LEU A 137 13.52 -4.64 14.72
CA LEU A 137 12.43 -5.60 14.54
C LEU A 137 12.40 -6.23 13.16
N GLY A 138 13.30 -5.86 12.24
CA GLY A 138 13.30 -6.33 10.86
C GLY A 138 12.02 -5.96 10.11
N LEU A 139 11.49 -4.77 10.34
CA LEU A 139 10.29 -4.24 9.69
C LEU A 139 10.65 -3.39 8.48
N GLN A 140 9.71 -3.23 7.56
CA GLN A 140 9.66 -2.11 6.63
C GLN A 140 8.62 -1.11 7.11
N THR A 141 9.00 0.15 7.26
CA THR A 141 8.08 1.19 7.74
C THR A 141 7.62 2.09 6.60
N PHE A 142 6.30 2.27 6.49
CA PHE A 142 5.69 3.25 5.59
C PHE A 142 5.01 4.35 6.40
N CYS A 143 5.50 5.56 6.25
CA CYS A 143 4.97 6.76 6.89
C CYS A 143 3.69 7.22 6.16
N GLU A 144 2.53 7.15 6.82
CA GLU A 144 1.27 7.67 6.28
C GLU A 144 1.17 9.17 6.55
N LEU A 145 1.14 9.96 5.48
CA LEU A 145 1.04 11.41 5.54
C LEU A 145 -0.44 11.80 5.58
N THR A 146 -0.97 12.09 6.77
CA THR A 146 -2.39 12.39 6.98
C THR A 146 -2.72 13.87 6.78
N TYR A 147 -2.11 14.53 5.80
CA TYR A 147 -2.35 15.94 5.51
C TYR A 147 -3.72 16.16 4.87
N ALA A 148 -4.41 17.22 5.27
CA ALA A 148 -5.57 17.71 4.53
C ALA A 148 -5.13 18.18 3.12
N LEU A 149 -5.93 17.85 2.09
CA LEU A 149 -5.69 18.20 0.69
C LEU A 149 -6.00 19.69 0.40
N ASN A 150 -5.38 20.59 1.15
CA ASN A 150 -5.52 22.04 1.00
C ASN A 150 -4.37 22.65 0.18
N SER A 151 -4.34 23.97 0.03
CA SER A 151 -3.32 24.70 -0.75
C SER A 151 -1.88 24.50 -0.27
N ASN A 152 -1.66 24.08 0.98
CA ASN A 152 -0.33 23.82 1.53
C ASN A 152 0.10 22.35 1.42
N TRP A 153 -0.76 21.48 0.90
CA TRP A 153 -0.51 20.04 0.82
C TRP A 153 0.78 19.74 0.04
N GLU A 154 0.93 20.31 -1.15
CA GLU A 154 2.08 20.07 -2.02
C GLU A 154 3.40 20.47 -1.36
N THR A 155 3.49 21.68 -0.82
CA THR A 155 4.68 22.16 -0.10
C THR A 155 5.04 21.24 1.07
N ARG A 156 4.05 20.76 1.84
CA ARG A 156 4.27 19.85 2.97
C ARG A 156 4.72 18.47 2.51
N MET A 157 4.11 17.94 1.46
CA MET A 157 4.48 16.64 0.88
C MET A 157 5.93 16.67 0.38
N VAL A 158 6.31 17.67 -0.41
CA VAL A 158 7.69 17.80 -0.93
C VAL A 158 8.68 17.91 0.22
N ALA A 159 8.39 18.70 1.25
CA ALA A 159 9.26 18.83 2.42
C ALA A 159 9.50 17.48 3.09
N VAL A 160 8.44 16.71 3.36
CA VAL A 160 8.56 15.38 3.96
C VAL A 160 9.33 14.40 3.07
N LEU A 161 9.04 14.37 1.77
CA LEU A 161 9.75 13.50 0.85
C LEU A 161 11.25 13.83 0.80
N ASN A 162 11.62 15.12 0.85
CA ASN A 162 13.03 15.52 0.93
C ASN A 162 13.69 15.05 2.22
N GLU A 163 13.03 15.18 3.37
CA GLU A 163 13.56 14.72 4.66
C GLU A 163 13.74 13.19 4.69
N ILE A 164 12.76 12.43 4.20
CA ILE A 164 12.84 10.96 4.12
C ILE A 164 13.95 10.54 3.16
N ALA A 165 14.05 11.17 1.98
CA ALA A 165 15.10 10.86 1.00
C ALA A 165 16.50 11.10 1.57
N ALA A 166 16.73 12.29 2.14
CA ALA A 166 18.02 12.65 2.73
C ALA A 166 18.39 11.70 3.88
N TYR A 167 17.41 11.27 4.68
CA TYR A 167 17.62 10.31 5.74
C TYR A 167 17.99 8.92 5.20
N ASN A 168 17.22 8.39 4.24
CA ASN A 168 17.48 7.10 3.60
C ASN A 168 18.87 7.05 2.96
N GLU A 169 19.26 8.11 2.23
CA GLU A 169 20.60 8.23 1.62
C GLU A 169 21.70 8.23 2.69
N THR A 170 21.53 8.98 3.77
CA THR A 170 22.56 9.12 4.82
C THR A 170 22.79 7.82 5.59
N TRP A 171 21.73 7.06 5.88
CA TRP A 171 21.77 5.91 6.80
C TRP A 171 21.63 4.55 6.11
N GLY A 172 21.44 4.51 4.79
CA GLY A 172 21.13 3.27 4.06
C GLY A 172 19.79 2.67 4.45
N SER A 173 18.89 3.50 4.99
CA SER A 173 17.55 3.11 5.42
C SER A 173 16.59 3.01 4.23
N ARG A 174 15.43 2.38 4.44
CA ARG A 174 14.43 2.16 3.39
C ARG A 174 13.04 2.58 3.85
N LEU A 175 12.94 3.71 4.54
CA LEU A 175 11.66 4.28 4.96
C LEU A 175 10.84 4.63 3.73
N GLY A 176 9.60 4.13 3.69
CA GLY A 176 8.65 4.41 2.62
C GLY A 176 7.59 5.42 3.04
N ILE A 177 6.74 5.78 2.09
CA ILE A 177 5.53 6.57 2.34
C ILE A 177 4.30 5.75 1.99
N LYS A 178 3.23 5.99 2.75
CA LYS A 178 1.91 5.45 2.49
C LYS A 178 0.99 6.58 2.07
N LEU A 179 0.55 6.58 0.81
CA LEU A 179 -0.37 7.57 0.28
C LEU A 179 -1.81 7.09 0.41
N ARG A 180 -2.67 7.92 1.00
CA ARG A 180 -4.11 7.72 0.97
C ARG A 180 -4.67 8.18 -0.37
N THR A 181 -5.42 7.32 -1.03
CA THR A 181 -6.00 7.56 -2.37
C THR A 181 -7.52 7.69 -2.37
N GLY A 182 -8.14 7.66 -1.18
CA GLY A 182 -9.57 7.86 -1.01
C GLY A 182 -10.06 7.70 0.43
N GLY A 183 -11.38 7.72 0.57
CA GLY A 183 -12.09 7.56 1.84
C GLY A 183 -13.60 7.48 1.62
N VAL A 184 -14.37 7.79 2.67
CA VAL A 184 -15.84 7.76 2.65
C VAL A 184 -16.47 9.10 2.23
N THR A 185 -15.66 10.14 2.02
CA THR A 185 -16.13 11.45 1.53
C THR A 185 -15.33 11.86 0.29
N SER A 186 -15.91 12.72 -0.54
CA SER A 186 -15.30 13.22 -1.77
C SER A 186 -13.95 13.91 -1.54
N GLU A 187 -13.79 14.60 -0.41
CA GLU A 187 -12.59 15.37 -0.06
C GLU A 187 -11.42 14.49 0.36
N ALA A 188 -11.65 13.20 0.60
CA ALA A 188 -10.60 12.24 0.93
C ALA A 188 -9.86 11.71 -0.31
N PHE A 189 -10.35 12.02 -1.52
CA PHE A 189 -9.75 11.57 -2.78
C PHE A 189 -8.79 12.65 -3.32
N PRO A 190 -7.47 12.39 -3.38
CA PRO A 190 -6.54 13.29 -4.06
C PRO A 190 -6.88 13.39 -5.55
N SER A 191 -6.57 14.53 -6.17
CA SER A 191 -6.69 14.65 -7.63
C SER A 191 -5.69 13.74 -8.34
N ALA A 192 -5.92 13.45 -9.63
CA ALA A 192 -4.97 12.67 -10.41
C ALA A 192 -3.59 13.36 -10.47
N ASN A 193 -3.57 14.69 -10.57
CA ASN A 193 -2.33 15.47 -10.50
C ASN A 193 -1.61 15.31 -9.15
N GLN A 194 -2.33 15.29 -8.02
CA GLN A 194 -1.72 15.08 -6.70
C GLN A 194 -1.10 13.67 -6.58
N VAL A 195 -1.78 12.64 -7.08
CA VAL A 195 -1.22 11.28 -7.11
C VAL A 195 -0.01 11.22 -8.05
N ALA A 196 -0.08 11.85 -9.21
CA ALA A 196 1.02 11.92 -10.18
C ALA A 196 2.28 12.60 -9.62
N LEU A 197 2.10 13.70 -8.88
CA LEU A 197 3.18 14.40 -8.19
C LEU A 197 3.88 13.47 -7.20
N VAL A 198 3.14 12.73 -6.37
CA VAL A 198 3.73 11.80 -5.40
C VAL A 198 4.46 10.67 -6.10
N LEU A 199 3.89 10.07 -7.15
CA LEU A 199 4.56 9.02 -7.93
C LEU A 199 5.89 9.52 -8.51
N ALA A 200 5.88 10.69 -9.15
CA ALA A 200 7.10 11.30 -9.71
C ALA A 200 8.14 11.61 -8.63
N TRP A 201 7.72 12.26 -7.54
CA TRP A 201 8.63 12.68 -6.49
C TRP A 201 9.25 11.52 -5.71
N CYS A 202 8.49 10.43 -5.50
CA CYS A 202 8.99 9.22 -4.87
C CYS A 202 9.97 8.49 -5.79
N ARG A 203 9.64 8.36 -7.08
CA ARG A 203 10.56 7.82 -8.10
C ARG A 203 11.88 8.60 -8.12
N ASP A 204 11.82 9.92 -8.16
CA ASP A 204 13.02 10.78 -8.27
C ASP A 204 13.90 10.77 -7.01
N ARG A 205 13.36 10.29 -5.89
CA ARG A 205 14.04 10.18 -4.58
C ARG A 205 14.28 8.74 -4.13
N ASP A 206 13.95 7.78 -4.97
CA ASP A 206 14.02 6.34 -4.69
C ASP A 206 13.32 5.92 -3.38
N ILE A 207 12.16 6.54 -3.10
CA ILE A 207 11.39 6.25 -1.88
C ILE A 207 10.30 5.21 -2.17
N PRO A 208 10.25 4.08 -1.44
CA PRO A 208 9.18 3.10 -1.59
C PRO A 208 7.80 3.67 -1.27
N LEU A 209 6.82 3.27 -2.06
CA LEU A 209 5.46 3.76 -1.96
C LEU A 209 4.49 2.59 -1.78
N LYS A 210 3.53 2.81 -0.88
CA LYS A 210 2.36 1.97 -0.65
C LYS A 210 1.10 2.85 -0.67
N PHE A 211 -0.05 2.27 -1.00
CA PHE A 211 -1.31 3.00 -1.02
C PHE A 211 -2.32 2.47 0.01
N THR A 212 -3.30 3.30 0.33
CA THR A 212 -4.42 2.90 1.18
C THR A 212 -5.69 3.58 0.77
N ALA A 213 -6.80 2.85 0.89
CA ALA A 213 -8.16 3.31 0.67
C ALA A 213 -8.44 3.85 -0.75
N GLY A 214 -9.62 3.55 -1.29
CA GLY A 214 -10.09 4.14 -2.54
C GLY A 214 -9.63 3.45 -3.83
N LEU A 215 -8.77 2.41 -3.77
CA LEU A 215 -8.31 1.63 -4.93
C LEU A 215 -9.05 0.29 -5.05
N HIS A 216 -10.38 0.31 -5.02
CA HIS A 216 -11.21 -0.91 -5.07
C HIS A 216 -11.35 -1.47 -6.48
N HIS A 217 -11.38 -0.59 -7.48
CA HIS A 217 -11.65 -0.93 -8.88
C HIS A 217 -10.35 -0.96 -9.69
N PRO A 218 -10.23 -1.78 -10.75
CA PRO A 218 -9.07 -1.79 -11.62
C PRO A 218 -8.89 -0.45 -12.34
N VAL A 219 -9.98 0.14 -12.84
CA VAL A 219 -9.97 1.34 -13.68
C VAL A 219 -10.72 2.49 -13.01
N ARG A 220 -10.26 3.73 -13.25
CA ARG A 220 -10.86 4.96 -12.74
C ARG A 220 -12.32 5.06 -13.17
N MET A 221 -13.19 5.40 -12.22
CA MET A 221 -14.61 5.57 -12.48
C MET A 221 -15.27 6.52 -11.49
N TYR A 222 -16.39 7.12 -11.89
CA TYR A 222 -17.25 7.89 -10.98
C TYR A 222 -18.10 6.95 -10.11
N ARG A 223 -18.19 7.25 -8.81
CA ARG A 223 -18.95 6.46 -7.84
C ARG A 223 -19.91 7.33 -7.05
N ASN A 224 -21.20 7.00 -7.16
CA ASN A 224 -22.28 7.75 -6.51
C ASN A 224 -22.15 7.71 -4.98
N GLU A 225 -21.62 6.63 -4.42
CA GLU A 225 -21.53 6.39 -2.99
C GLU A 225 -20.58 7.38 -2.28
N VAL A 226 -19.59 7.91 -3.00
CA VAL A 226 -18.62 8.90 -2.52
C VAL A 226 -18.73 10.23 -3.27
N ASN A 227 -19.67 10.35 -4.21
CA ASN A 227 -19.93 11.53 -5.02
C ASN A 227 -18.68 12.09 -5.74
N THR A 228 -17.77 11.22 -6.17
CA THR A 228 -16.53 11.63 -6.86
C THR A 228 -15.96 10.51 -7.74
N LYS A 229 -14.91 10.83 -8.50
CA LYS A 229 -14.14 9.85 -9.27
C LYS A 229 -13.14 9.13 -8.36
N MET A 230 -13.26 7.81 -8.27
CA MET A 230 -12.29 6.93 -7.62
C MET A 230 -11.18 6.57 -8.61
N HIS A 231 -9.93 6.54 -8.13
CA HIS A 231 -8.80 6.05 -8.92
C HIS A 231 -8.85 4.52 -9.03
N GLY A 232 -8.49 3.98 -10.18
CA GLY A 232 -8.28 2.55 -10.32
C GLY A 232 -6.92 2.10 -9.79
N PHE A 233 -6.79 0.88 -9.26
CA PHE A 233 -5.46 0.37 -8.90
C PHE A 233 -4.60 0.13 -10.15
N LEU A 234 -5.16 -0.27 -11.31
CA LEU A 234 -4.39 -0.34 -12.55
C LEU A 234 -3.89 1.03 -12.96
N ASN A 235 -4.73 2.06 -12.90
CA ASN A 235 -4.33 3.43 -13.18
C ASN A 235 -3.10 3.85 -12.36
N VAL A 236 -3.16 3.71 -11.03
CA VAL A 236 -2.09 4.16 -10.14
C VAL A 236 -0.82 3.33 -10.32
N PHE A 237 -0.93 2.00 -10.40
CA PHE A 237 0.24 1.14 -10.51
C PHE A 237 0.86 1.17 -11.92
N PHE A 238 0.09 1.21 -13.01
CA PHE A 238 0.65 1.44 -14.35
C PHE A 238 1.33 2.80 -14.43
N ALA A 239 0.72 3.85 -13.88
CA ALA A 239 1.31 5.17 -13.85
C ALA A 239 2.67 5.16 -13.12
N GLY A 240 2.75 4.55 -11.93
CA GLY A 240 4.00 4.46 -11.18
C GLY A 240 5.08 3.62 -11.87
N LEU A 241 4.70 2.46 -12.41
CA LEU A 241 5.59 1.56 -13.15
C LEU A 241 6.18 2.23 -14.40
N LEU A 242 5.31 2.79 -15.25
CA LEU A 242 5.72 3.47 -16.48
C LEU A 242 6.44 4.79 -16.19
N ALA A 243 6.08 5.51 -15.12
CA ALA A 243 6.82 6.67 -14.67
C ALA A 243 8.28 6.33 -14.35
N ASN A 244 8.55 5.17 -13.77
CA ASN A 244 9.90 4.73 -13.47
C ASN A 244 10.67 4.29 -14.72
N SER A 245 10.07 3.44 -15.55
CA SER A 245 10.70 2.90 -16.77
C SER A 245 11.00 3.98 -17.82
N HIS A 246 10.09 4.94 -18.01
CA HIS A 246 10.20 5.97 -19.06
C HIS A 246 10.57 7.37 -18.55
N LYS A 247 10.79 7.54 -17.24
CA LYS A 247 11.02 8.85 -16.60
C LYS A 247 9.98 9.91 -16.99
N LEU A 248 8.70 9.49 -16.99
CA LEU A 248 7.58 10.33 -17.43
C LEU A 248 7.46 11.63 -16.62
N GLU A 249 7.06 12.70 -17.31
CA GLU A 249 6.67 13.96 -16.68
C GLU A 249 5.31 13.83 -15.95
N ILE A 250 5.08 14.69 -14.96
CA ILE A 250 3.89 14.67 -14.10
C ILE A 250 2.58 14.68 -14.92
N GLN A 251 2.51 15.47 -15.99
CA GLN A 251 1.32 15.55 -16.85
C GLN A 251 0.99 14.20 -17.48
N LYS A 252 2.00 13.46 -17.94
CA LYS A 252 1.80 12.14 -18.55
C LYS A 252 1.41 11.10 -17.52
N ILE A 253 1.97 11.17 -16.31
CA ILE A 253 1.58 10.31 -15.19
C ILE A 253 0.11 10.56 -14.82
N ALA A 254 -0.31 11.83 -14.74
CA ALA A 254 -1.69 12.19 -14.49
C ALA A 254 -2.63 11.68 -15.59
N GLU A 255 -2.23 11.75 -16.86
CA GLU A 255 -3.02 11.20 -17.98
C GLU A 255 -3.30 9.69 -17.84
N ILE A 256 -2.32 8.91 -17.39
CA ILE A 256 -2.51 7.47 -17.11
C ILE A 256 -3.51 7.29 -15.95
N ILE A 257 -3.41 8.13 -14.92
CA ILE A 257 -4.29 8.07 -13.74
C ILE A 257 -5.74 8.47 -14.09
N GLU A 258 -5.91 9.35 -15.06
CA GLU A 258 -7.20 9.86 -15.54
C GLU A 258 -7.88 8.93 -16.56
N ASP A 259 -7.19 7.90 -17.06
CA ASP A 259 -7.75 7.03 -18.09
C ASP A 259 -8.89 6.14 -17.55
N GLU A 260 -10.07 6.28 -18.14
CA GLU A 260 -11.29 5.55 -17.75
C GLU A 260 -11.60 4.38 -18.69
N HIS A 261 -10.70 4.08 -19.63
CA HIS A 261 -10.88 3.05 -20.67
C HIS A 261 -10.12 1.77 -20.30
N PRO A 262 -10.79 0.67 -19.90
CA PRO A 262 -10.12 -0.58 -19.54
C PRO A 262 -9.23 -1.15 -20.65
N GLU A 263 -9.61 -0.96 -21.91
CA GLU A 263 -8.86 -1.41 -23.07
C GLU A 263 -7.50 -0.72 -23.24
N SER A 264 -7.27 0.41 -22.55
CA SER A 264 -5.96 1.06 -22.50
C SER A 264 -4.94 0.23 -21.70
N PHE A 265 -5.38 -0.59 -20.74
CA PHE A 265 -4.53 -1.35 -19.83
C PHE A 265 -4.43 -2.80 -20.30
N LYS A 266 -3.28 -3.20 -20.84
CA LYS A 266 -3.09 -4.54 -21.39
C LYS A 266 -1.91 -5.24 -20.75
N PHE A 267 -2.07 -6.55 -20.56
CA PHE A 267 -0.99 -7.46 -20.24
C PHE A 267 -0.71 -8.39 -21.41
N SER A 268 0.55 -8.80 -21.54
CA SER A 268 1.05 -9.71 -22.57
C SER A 268 2.15 -10.61 -21.99
N SER A 269 2.63 -11.61 -22.73
CA SER A 269 3.75 -12.45 -22.29
C SER A 269 4.99 -11.63 -21.92
N ASP A 270 5.23 -10.54 -22.65
CA ASP A 270 6.49 -9.81 -22.60
C ASP A 270 6.43 -8.66 -21.59
N GLY A 271 5.23 -8.24 -21.18
CA GLY A 271 5.07 -7.07 -20.31
C GLY A 271 3.66 -6.51 -20.22
N LEU A 272 3.56 -5.33 -19.63
CA LEU A 272 2.36 -4.51 -19.60
C LEU A 272 2.42 -3.40 -20.65
N HIS A 273 1.26 -2.93 -21.09
CA HIS A 273 1.12 -1.85 -22.05
C HIS A 273 0.01 -0.90 -21.62
N TRP A 274 0.33 0.39 -21.61
CA TRP A 274 -0.66 1.46 -21.60
C TRP A 274 -0.56 2.25 -22.90
N ARG A 275 -1.55 2.09 -23.77
CA ARG A 275 -1.53 2.64 -25.15
C ARG A 275 -0.23 2.28 -25.89
N HIS A 276 0.66 3.25 -26.11
CA HIS A 276 1.95 3.07 -26.79
C HIS A 276 3.13 2.87 -25.84
N LEU A 277 2.95 3.07 -24.53
CA LEU A 277 3.98 2.86 -23.51
C LEU A 277 3.94 1.40 -23.04
N SER A 278 5.11 0.80 -22.87
CA SER A 278 5.24 -0.59 -22.45
C SER A 278 6.31 -0.74 -21.37
N MET A 279 6.19 -1.77 -20.54
CA MET A 279 7.22 -2.15 -19.58
C MET A 279 7.31 -3.66 -19.54
N THR A 280 8.53 -4.19 -19.56
CA THR A 280 8.76 -5.63 -19.65
C THR A 280 8.39 -6.34 -18.34
N SER A 281 8.08 -7.63 -18.44
CA SER A 281 7.77 -8.49 -17.29
C SER A 281 8.86 -8.46 -16.20
N CYS A 282 10.13 -8.43 -16.61
CA CYS A 282 11.26 -8.38 -15.69
C CYS A 282 11.35 -7.02 -14.96
N GLU A 283 11.14 -5.92 -15.67
CA GLU A 283 11.14 -4.58 -15.07
C GLU A 283 9.99 -4.43 -14.05
N ILE A 284 8.80 -4.95 -14.37
CA ILE A 284 7.65 -4.96 -13.45
C ILE A 284 8.04 -5.64 -12.14
N GLN A 285 8.60 -6.85 -12.24
CA GLN A 285 9.01 -7.62 -11.05
C GLN A 285 10.04 -6.86 -10.21
N ALA A 286 11.07 -6.29 -10.84
CA ALA A 286 12.12 -5.56 -10.15
C ALA A 286 11.54 -4.35 -9.40
N TYR A 287 10.79 -3.48 -10.07
CA TYR A 287 10.33 -2.24 -9.45
C TYR A 287 9.20 -2.45 -8.42
N ARG A 288 8.32 -3.45 -8.62
CA ARG A 288 7.29 -3.82 -7.62
C ARG A 288 7.90 -4.26 -6.28
N ASN A 289 9.01 -5.00 -6.33
CA ASN A 289 9.70 -5.47 -5.12
C ASN A 289 10.44 -4.34 -4.38
N GLU A 290 10.73 -3.24 -5.06
CA GLU A 290 11.63 -2.20 -4.53
C GLU A 290 10.92 -0.88 -4.22
N GLY A 291 10.17 -0.34 -5.17
CA GLY A 291 9.67 1.03 -5.12
C GLY A 291 8.15 1.15 -5.00
N LEU A 292 7.39 0.15 -5.45
CA LEU A 292 5.94 0.25 -5.52
C LEU A 292 5.29 -1.03 -4.97
N SER A 293 4.98 -1.06 -3.67
CA SER A 293 4.76 -2.31 -2.92
C SER A 293 3.35 -2.90 -2.99
N SER A 294 2.33 -2.22 -2.50
CA SER A 294 0.99 -2.81 -2.36
C SER A 294 -0.06 -1.73 -2.07
N TYR A 295 -1.33 -2.14 -1.94
CA TYR A 295 -2.37 -1.28 -1.43
C TYR A 295 -3.32 -2.01 -0.48
N GLY A 296 -3.88 -1.29 0.48
CA GLY A 296 -4.90 -1.82 1.39
C GLY A 296 -6.30 -1.81 0.75
N SER A 297 -6.97 -2.97 0.73
CA SER A 297 -8.36 -3.14 0.28
C SER A 297 -9.21 -3.87 1.30
N CYS A 298 -10.43 -3.40 1.56
CA CYS A 298 -11.35 -4.11 2.47
C CYS A 298 -11.95 -5.38 1.86
N SER A 299 -11.77 -5.59 0.55
CA SER A 299 -12.21 -6.77 -0.20
C SER A 299 -11.04 -7.35 -1.00
N PHE A 300 -10.87 -8.67 -0.93
CA PHE A 300 -9.95 -9.40 -1.80
C PHE A 300 -10.63 -9.86 -3.08
N ASP A 301 -11.94 -10.09 -3.02
CA ASP A 301 -12.72 -10.61 -4.14
C ASP A 301 -12.99 -9.52 -5.18
N GLU A 302 -13.43 -8.32 -4.75
CA GLU A 302 -13.82 -7.23 -5.68
C GLU A 302 -12.72 -6.89 -6.71
N PRO A 303 -11.47 -6.57 -6.32
CA PRO A 303 -10.45 -6.17 -7.30
C PRO A 303 -10.08 -7.30 -8.25
N ARG A 304 -10.14 -8.54 -7.73
CA ARG A 304 -9.78 -9.76 -8.46
C ARG A 304 -10.85 -10.14 -9.47
N ASP A 305 -12.11 -10.04 -9.07
CA ASP A 305 -13.23 -10.47 -9.91
C ASP A 305 -13.50 -9.43 -11.00
N GLU A 306 -13.35 -8.14 -10.73
CA GLU A 306 -13.40 -7.09 -11.75
C GLU A 306 -12.25 -7.21 -12.78
N MET A 307 -11.05 -7.66 -12.37
CA MET A 307 -9.98 -7.99 -13.31
C MET A 307 -10.36 -9.12 -14.29
N ARG A 308 -11.19 -10.08 -13.86
CA ARG A 308 -11.74 -11.13 -14.75
C ARG A 308 -12.82 -10.59 -15.66
N GLU A 309 -13.67 -9.69 -15.17
CA GLU A 309 -14.67 -9.03 -16.00
C GLU A 309 -14.03 -8.25 -17.14
N PHE A 310 -12.88 -7.60 -16.89
CA PHE A 310 -12.06 -6.96 -17.92
C PHE A 310 -11.16 -7.92 -18.72
N GLN A 311 -11.27 -9.24 -18.50
CA GLN A 311 -10.48 -10.27 -19.19
C GLN A 311 -8.95 -10.09 -19.01
N LEU A 312 -8.53 -9.47 -17.91
CA LEU A 312 -7.13 -9.28 -17.52
C LEU A 312 -6.61 -10.43 -16.65
N LEU A 313 -7.52 -11.25 -16.10
CA LEU A 313 -7.24 -12.51 -15.40
C LEU A 313 -8.00 -13.66 -16.04
N GLU A 314 -7.47 -14.87 -15.87
CA GLU A 314 -8.15 -16.10 -16.32
C GLU A 314 -9.43 -16.33 -15.51
N GLN A 315 -10.45 -16.83 -16.20
CA GLN A 315 -11.70 -17.24 -15.57
C GLN A 315 -11.46 -18.45 -14.67
N ARG A 316 -12.18 -18.51 -13.55
CA ARG A 316 -12.15 -19.70 -12.69
C ARG A 316 -12.89 -20.84 -13.39
N SER A 317 -12.28 -22.03 -13.38
CA SER A 317 -12.93 -23.28 -13.76
C SER A 317 -13.92 -23.74 -12.71
#